data_AF-A0A246JPP5-F1
#
_entry.id   AF-A0A246JPP5-F1
#
_cell.length_a   1.000
_cell.length_b   1.000
_cell.length_c   1.000
_cell.angle_alpha   90.00
_cell.angle_beta   90.00
_cell.angle_gamma   90.00
#
_symmetry.space_group_name_H-M   'P 1'
#
loop_
_entity.id
_entity.type
_entity.pdbx_description
1 polymer ?
#
loop_
_entity_poly.entity_id
_entity_poly.type
_entity_poly.pdbx_seq_one_letter_code
_entity_poly.pdbx_strand_id
1 'polypeptide(L)'
;MERETQFIGQSAAFQDAVERASLAASLDRPVLVIGERGTGKELIAERLHRLSTRWDRPYVILNCAAMPETLIESELFGHEAGAFTGATRTRAGRFEEADGGTLFLDELATMSMGAQERLLRAVEYGEVTRVGSSRPIRVDVRIVAATNEHLPALVDENRFRADLLDRLSFEVITLPPLRAREGDIEVLATYFGQRMATVLGWEEWPGFGPRALAAMEGHDWPGNVRELRNVIERAIYRWADSEKPVDALSFDPFASPWQPAVRKLAAKVADGAASAAPAEPSAKSTAMPTGPVSDLRAAVDSYERQILSDTMARCRFNQKVAAEALGLSYDQIRHALKKHGLNQQ
;
A
#
# COMPACT_ATOMS: atom_id res chain seq x y z
N MET A 1 -22.76 14.44 -16.32
CA MET A 1 -22.94 14.12 -14.90
C MET A 1 -21.82 14.80 -14.15
N GLU A 2 -22.06 16.03 -13.71
CA GLU A 2 -21.15 16.71 -12.79
C GLU A 2 -21.03 15.82 -11.55
N ARG A 3 -19.81 15.37 -11.24
CA ARG A 3 -19.53 14.86 -9.91
C ARG A 3 -19.57 16.09 -9.00
N GLU A 4 -20.74 16.42 -8.46
CA GLU A 4 -20.82 17.31 -7.32
C GLU A 4 -20.11 16.61 -6.17
N THR A 5 -18.84 16.95 -6.00
CA THR A 5 -18.01 16.55 -4.90
C THR A 5 -18.49 17.28 -3.64
N GLN A 6 -19.60 16.82 -3.06
CA GLN A 6 -20.16 17.43 -1.86
C GLN A 6 -19.31 17.07 -0.63
N PHE A 7 -18.83 18.10 0.06
CA PHE A 7 -18.17 17.95 1.36
C PHE A 7 -19.23 17.70 2.42
N ILE A 8 -19.12 16.57 3.10
CA ILE A 8 -20.07 16.14 4.12
C ILE A 8 -19.30 15.92 5.40
N GLY A 9 -19.66 16.69 6.41
CA GLY A 9 -19.06 16.67 7.74
C GLY A 9 -19.44 17.93 8.51
N GLN A 10 -19.77 17.77 9.78
CA GLN A 10 -20.13 18.81 10.73
C GLN A 10 -19.15 18.90 11.91
N SER A 11 -18.21 17.95 12.03
CA SER A 11 -17.23 17.93 13.09
C SER A 11 -16.30 19.15 13.03
N ALA A 12 -16.04 19.75 14.19
CA ALA A 12 -15.18 20.94 14.30
C ALA A 12 -13.77 20.68 13.73
N ALA A 13 -13.18 19.54 14.06
CA ALA A 13 -11.85 19.16 13.57
C ALA A 13 -11.78 19.07 12.03
N PHE A 14 -12.86 18.60 11.38
CA PHE A 14 -12.92 18.57 9.93
C PHE A 14 -13.14 19.96 9.33
N GLN A 15 -14.01 20.77 9.94
CA GLN A 15 -14.26 22.15 9.52
C GLN A 15 -12.99 23.01 9.61
N ASP A 16 -12.21 22.87 10.69
CA ASP A 16 -10.92 23.56 10.84
C ASP A 16 -9.96 23.21 9.69
N ALA A 17 -9.88 21.93 9.30
CA ALA A 17 -9.03 21.50 8.18
C ALA A 17 -9.54 22.06 6.83
N VAL A 18 -10.86 22.11 6.63
CA VAL A 18 -11.49 22.69 5.43
C VAL A 18 -11.29 24.21 5.37
N GLU A 19 -11.32 24.90 6.50
CA GLU A 19 -11.07 26.34 6.58
C GLU A 19 -9.62 26.66 6.24
N ARG A 20 -8.65 25.92 6.82
CA ARG A 20 -7.22 26.03 6.45
C ARG A 20 -7.00 25.79 4.96
N ALA A 21 -7.63 24.76 4.40
CA ALA A 21 -7.60 24.51 2.96
C ALA A 21 -8.15 25.69 2.15
N SER A 22 -9.22 26.33 2.63
CA SER A 22 -9.84 27.47 1.94
C SER A 22 -8.93 28.71 1.99
N LEU A 23 -8.24 28.96 3.11
CA LEU A 23 -7.24 30.03 3.21
C LEU A 23 -6.05 29.77 2.29
N ALA A 24 -5.52 28.54 2.29
CA ALA A 24 -4.40 28.12 1.46
C ALA A 24 -4.70 28.11 -0.05
N ALA A 25 -5.97 28.00 -0.43
CA ALA A 25 -6.39 28.00 -1.83
C ALA A 25 -6.07 29.32 -2.55
N SER A 26 -6.13 30.44 -1.83
CA SER A 26 -5.82 31.77 -2.37
C SER A 26 -4.32 31.98 -2.67
N LEU A 27 -3.46 31.11 -2.13
CA LEU A 27 -2.02 31.22 -2.25
C LEU A 27 -1.50 30.35 -3.39
N ASP A 28 -0.69 30.95 -4.25
CA ASP A 28 0.00 30.26 -5.34
C ASP A 28 1.31 29.61 -4.84
N ARG A 29 1.17 28.77 -3.81
CA ARG A 29 2.26 28.05 -3.15
C ARG A 29 1.93 26.57 -3.05
N PRO A 30 2.94 25.69 -2.91
CA PRO A 30 2.72 24.27 -2.68
C PRO A 30 1.92 24.01 -1.41
N VAL A 31 1.04 23.01 -1.44
CA VAL A 31 0.26 22.58 -0.28
C VAL A 31 0.36 21.08 -0.11
N LEU A 32 0.67 20.63 1.10
CA LEU A 32 0.74 19.22 1.46
C LEU A 32 -0.50 18.81 2.27
N VAL A 33 -1.20 17.78 1.82
CA VAL A 33 -2.38 17.21 2.49
C VAL A 33 -2.00 15.88 3.12
N ILE A 34 -1.91 15.84 4.44
CA ILE A 34 -1.55 14.64 5.19
C ILE A 34 -2.81 14.01 5.76
N GLY A 35 -2.92 12.69 5.67
CA GLY A 35 -4.01 11.98 6.34
C GLY A 35 -4.06 10.52 5.98
N GLU A 36 -4.67 9.74 6.87
CA GLU A 36 -4.86 8.30 6.67
C GLU A 36 -5.60 7.99 5.37
N ARG A 37 -5.43 6.77 4.87
CA ARG A 37 -6.13 6.30 3.69
C ARG A 37 -7.64 6.40 3.90
N GLY A 38 -8.35 6.95 2.91
CA GLY A 38 -9.80 7.06 2.93
C GLY A 38 -10.38 8.24 3.72
N THR A 39 -9.56 9.19 4.17
CA THR A 39 -10.01 10.42 4.87
C THR A 39 -10.55 11.52 3.97
N GLY A 40 -10.37 11.40 2.65
CA GLY A 40 -10.86 12.37 1.66
C GLY A 40 -9.81 13.38 1.16
N LYS A 41 -8.52 13.02 1.14
CA LYS A 41 -7.42 13.89 0.64
C LYS A 41 -7.68 14.46 -0.77
N GLU A 42 -8.19 13.64 -1.69
CA GLU A 42 -8.55 14.06 -3.05
C GLU A 42 -9.59 15.19 -3.06
N LEU A 43 -10.56 15.16 -2.13
CA LEU A 43 -11.59 16.20 -2.03
C LEU A 43 -10.95 17.53 -1.66
N ILE A 44 -10.08 17.53 -0.64
CA ILE A 44 -9.36 18.74 -0.22
C ILE A 44 -8.49 19.29 -1.34
N ALA A 45 -7.79 18.44 -2.09
CA ALA A 45 -7.00 18.87 -3.24
C ALA A 45 -7.86 19.50 -4.34
N GLU A 46 -9.02 18.91 -4.65
CA GLU A 46 -9.96 19.47 -5.60
C GLU A 46 -10.50 20.83 -5.13
N ARG A 47 -10.80 20.97 -3.83
CA ARG A 47 -11.22 22.24 -3.24
C ARG A 47 -10.13 23.30 -3.31
N LEU A 48 -8.88 22.93 -3.01
CA LEU A 48 -7.72 23.82 -3.12
C LEU A 48 -7.58 24.36 -4.54
N HIS A 49 -7.86 23.55 -5.56
CA HIS A 49 -7.85 24.00 -6.95
C HIS A 49 -9.06 24.90 -7.28
N ARG A 50 -10.28 24.46 -6.98
CA ARG A 50 -11.52 25.19 -7.29
C ARG A 50 -11.62 26.56 -6.60
N LEU A 51 -11.02 26.73 -5.43
CA LEU A 51 -10.99 28.00 -4.70
C LEU A 51 -9.76 28.86 -5.01
N SER A 52 -8.88 28.40 -5.91
CA SER A 52 -7.68 29.16 -6.28
C SER A 52 -7.92 30.14 -7.42
N THR A 53 -6.93 30.99 -7.67
CA THR A 53 -6.88 31.85 -8.86
C THR A 53 -6.79 31.08 -10.18
N ARG A 54 -6.49 29.76 -10.13
CA ARG A 54 -6.33 28.86 -11.28
C ARG A 54 -7.53 27.91 -11.45
N TRP A 55 -8.71 28.24 -10.92
CA TRP A 55 -9.89 27.36 -10.92
C TRP A 55 -10.40 26.98 -12.32
N ASP A 56 -10.15 27.81 -13.33
CA ASP A 56 -10.52 27.61 -14.73
C ASP A 56 -9.39 26.96 -15.56
N ARG A 57 -8.26 26.66 -14.92
CA ARG A 57 -7.05 26.10 -15.54
C ARG A 57 -7.00 24.57 -15.37
N PRO A 58 -6.09 23.87 -16.08
CA PRO A 58 -5.99 22.43 -15.97
C PRO A 58 -5.78 21.95 -14.52
N TYR A 59 -6.56 20.95 -14.12
CA TYR A 59 -6.37 20.19 -12.88
C TYR A 59 -5.94 18.78 -13.24
N VAL A 60 -4.64 18.51 -13.14
CA VAL A 60 -4.05 17.22 -13.49
C VAL A 60 -3.81 16.42 -12.23
N ILE A 61 -4.27 15.17 -12.21
CA ILE A 61 -4.13 14.26 -11.08
C ILE A 61 -3.19 13.13 -11.46
N LEU A 62 -2.22 12.84 -10.60
CA LEU A 62 -1.37 11.66 -10.69
C LEU A 62 -1.34 10.94 -9.35
N ASN A 63 -1.64 9.64 -9.37
CA ASN A 63 -1.42 8.76 -8.23
C ASN A 63 -0.08 8.04 -8.41
N CYS A 64 0.89 8.35 -7.54
CA CYS A 64 2.24 7.80 -7.61
C CYS A 64 2.28 6.31 -7.25
N ALA A 65 1.36 5.82 -6.42
CA ALA A 65 1.31 4.41 -6.02
C ALA A 65 0.72 3.48 -7.11
N ALA A 66 0.08 4.03 -8.13
CA ALA A 66 -0.60 3.25 -9.17
C ALA A 66 0.35 2.65 -10.21
N MET A 67 1.64 3.02 -10.21
CA MET A 67 2.58 2.70 -11.27
C MET A 67 3.96 2.30 -10.70
N PRO A 68 4.73 1.45 -11.40
CA PRO A 68 6.14 1.22 -11.10
C PRO A 68 6.96 2.51 -11.14
N GLU A 69 7.99 2.61 -10.30
CA GLU A 69 8.85 3.80 -10.15
C GLU A 69 9.38 4.36 -11.48
N THR A 70 9.80 3.48 -12.40
CA THR A 70 10.34 3.88 -13.70
C THR A 70 9.29 4.56 -14.60
N LEU A 71 8.02 4.15 -14.47
CA LEU A 71 6.92 4.75 -15.22
C LEU A 71 6.48 6.09 -14.60
N ILE A 72 6.58 6.25 -13.28
CA ILE A 72 6.27 7.52 -12.60
C ILE A 72 7.09 8.67 -13.19
N GLU A 73 8.40 8.47 -13.38
CA GLU A 73 9.26 9.50 -13.98
C GLU A 73 8.82 9.88 -15.40
N SER A 74 8.50 8.87 -16.21
CA SER A 74 8.09 9.07 -17.60
C SER A 74 6.71 9.72 -17.73
N GLU A 75 5.79 9.47 -16.80
CA GLU A 75 4.47 10.11 -16.77
C GLU A 75 4.56 11.52 -16.21
N LEU A 76 5.31 11.77 -15.13
CA LEU A 76 5.48 13.10 -14.55
C LEU A 76 6.17 14.07 -15.50
N PHE A 77 7.34 13.68 -16.00
CA PHE A 77 8.24 14.59 -16.72
C PHE A 77 8.21 14.40 -18.23
N GLY A 78 7.53 13.37 -18.73
CA GLY A 78 7.53 13.02 -20.15
C GLY A 78 8.82 12.30 -20.55
N HIS A 79 8.86 11.84 -21.80
CA HIS A 79 10.03 11.16 -22.35
C HIS A 79 10.21 11.47 -23.82
N GLU A 80 11.46 11.46 -24.27
CA GLU A 80 11.80 11.50 -25.70
C GLU A 80 11.80 10.10 -26.33
N ALA A 81 11.65 10.04 -27.65
CA ALA A 81 11.82 8.80 -28.38
C ALA A 81 13.22 8.21 -28.13
N GLY A 82 13.28 6.93 -27.75
CA GLY A 82 14.52 6.21 -27.41
C GLY A 82 15.00 6.37 -25.97
N ALA A 83 14.25 7.03 -25.08
CA ALA A 83 14.65 7.22 -23.68
C ALA A 83 14.76 5.90 -22.87
N PHE A 84 13.95 4.90 -23.19
CA PHE A 84 13.98 3.56 -22.61
C PHE A 84 13.43 2.52 -23.59
N THR A 85 13.57 1.24 -23.26
CA THR A 85 13.05 0.13 -24.08
C THR A 85 11.52 0.22 -24.22
N GLY A 86 11.04 0.53 -25.42
CA GLY A 86 9.61 0.74 -25.70
C GLY A 86 9.20 2.20 -25.91
N ALA A 87 10.08 3.16 -25.66
CA ALA A 87 9.86 4.59 -25.93
C ALA A 87 9.93 4.88 -27.45
N THR A 88 8.89 4.48 -28.19
CA THR A 88 8.82 4.64 -29.66
C THR A 88 8.44 6.04 -30.11
N ARG A 89 7.80 6.83 -29.24
CA ARG A 89 7.35 8.20 -29.52
C ARG A 89 7.66 9.09 -28.33
N THR A 90 7.88 10.37 -28.60
CA THR A 90 7.95 11.41 -27.57
C THR A 90 6.56 11.63 -26.97
N ARG A 91 6.48 11.75 -25.64
CA ARG A 91 5.25 12.03 -24.90
C ARG A 91 5.48 13.12 -23.87
N ALA A 92 4.59 14.11 -23.84
CA ALA A 92 4.59 15.16 -22.83
C ALA A 92 4.26 14.58 -21.45
N GLY A 93 4.87 15.16 -20.40
CA GLY A 93 4.61 14.77 -19.01
C GLY A 93 3.41 15.47 -18.39
N ARG A 94 2.99 15.02 -17.21
CA ARG A 94 1.93 15.66 -16.41
C ARG A 94 2.25 17.10 -16.03
N PHE A 95 3.53 17.44 -15.85
CA PHE A 95 3.94 18.82 -15.63
C PHE A 95 3.64 19.73 -16.82
N GLU A 96 3.86 19.25 -18.05
CA GLU A 96 3.53 20.00 -19.26
C GLU A 96 2.01 20.09 -19.46
N GLU A 97 1.26 19.02 -19.15
CA GLU A 97 -0.21 19.02 -19.20
C GLU A 97 -0.84 19.97 -18.17
N ALA A 98 -0.18 20.16 -17.03
CA ALA A 98 -0.63 21.01 -15.92
C ALA A 98 -0.14 22.46 -16.01
N ASP A 99 0.52 22.85 -17.11
CA ASP A 99 1.09 24.19 -17.26
C ASP A 99 0.02 25.30 -17.15
N GLY A 100 0.30 26.31 -16.34
CA GLY A 100 -0.63 27.36 -15.93
C GLY A 100 -1.74 26.89 -14.98
N GLY A 101 -1.74 25.63 -14.55
CA GLY A 101 -2.78 24.98 -13.78
C GLY A 101 -2.31 24.46 -12.42
N THR A 102 -2.90 23.35 -11.97
CA THR A 102 -2.57 22.67 -10.71
C THR A 102 -2.29 21.18 -10.97
N LEU A 103 -1.18 20.69 -10.43
CA LEU A 103 -0.82 19.27 -10.43
C LEU A 103 -1.04 18.70 -9.03
N PHE A 104 -1.95 17.73 -8.92
CA PHE A 104 -2.19 16.97 -7.72
C PHE A 104 -1.42 15.65 -7.73
N LEU A 105 -0.55 15.46 -6.74
CA LEU A 105 0.28 14.27 -6.54
C LEU A 105 -0.23 13.47 -5.34
N ASP A 106 -0.96 12.39 -5.59
CA ASP A 106 -1.41 11.47 -4.54
C ASP A 106 -0.37 10.39 -4.24
N GLU A 107 -0.27 10.01 -2.97
CA GLU A 107 0.74 9.08 -2.44
C GLU A 107 2.19 9.50 -2.74
N LEU A 108 2.53 10.79 -2.53
CA LEU A 108 3.84 11.39 -2.81
C LEU A 108 5.03 10.60 -2.23
N ALA A 109 4.85 9.99 -1.05
CA ALA A 109 5.90 9.24 -0.37
C ALA A 109 6.40 8.00 -1.15
N THR A 110 5.66 7.56 -2.17
CA THR A 110 6.03 6.41 -3.02
C THR A 110 7.01 6.77 -4.14
N MET A 111 7.33 8.05 -4.32
CA MET A 111 8.24 8.49 -5.39
C MET A 111 9.69 8.04 -5.16
N SER A 112 10.36 7.60 -6.23
CA SER A 112 11.79 7.31 -6.22
C SER A 112 12.63 8.57 -5.90
N MET A 113 13.85 8.38 -5.38
CA MET A 113 14.76 9.49 -5.11
C MET A 113 15.10 10.32 -6.36
N GLY A 114 15.18 9.67 -7.53
CA GLY A 114 15.39 10.33 -8.82
C GLY A 114 14.19 11.18 -9.26
N ALA A 115 12.96 10.71 -9.01
CA ALA A 115 11.76 11.49 -9.25
C ALA A 115 11.66 12.67 -8.28
N GLN A 116 12.03 12.48 -7.01
CA GLN A 116 12.07 13.55 -5.99
C GLN A 116 13.07 14.67 -6.37
N GLU A 117 14.25 14.33 -6.89
CA GLU A 117 15.21 15.34 -7.36
C GLU A 117 14.64 16.20 -8.50
N ARG A 118 13.99 15.56 -9.48
CA ARG A 118 13.39 16.31 -10.60
C ARG A 118 12.19 17.13 -10.16
N LEU A 119 11.39 16.61 -9.23
CA LEU A 119 10.29 17.35 -8.61
C LEU A 119 10.81 18.59 -7.88
N LEU A 120 11.91 18.48 -7.13
CA LEU A 120 12.54 19.62 -6.48
C LEU A 120 12.91 20.72 -7.48
N ARG A 121 13.51 20.36 -8.63
CA ARG A 121 13.83 21.34 -9.68
C ARG A 121 12.60 22.01 -10.26
N ALA A 122 11.51 21.24 -10.46
CA ALA A 122 10.24 21.78 -10.93
C ALA A 122 9.64 22.78 -9.93
N VAL A 123 9.67 22.45 -8.62
CA VAL A 123 9.15 23.30 -7.55
C VAL A 123 10.01 24.58 -7.37
N GLU A 124 11.33 24.45 -7.45
CA GLU A 124 12.25 25.55 -7.14
C GLU A 124 12.46 26.51 -8.32
N TYR A 125 12.62 25.99 -9.54
CA TYR A 125 12.98 26.79 -10.72
C TYR A 125 11.85 26.89 -11.76
N GLY A 126 10.76 26.12 -11.62
CA GLY A 126 9.73 26.05 -12.66
C GLY A 126 10.24 25.41 -13.94
N GLU A 127 11.21 24.49 -13.85
CA GLU A 127 11.84 23.84 -14.99
C GLU A 127 11.75 22.31 -14.88
N VAL A 128 11.30 21.68 -15.96
CA VAL A 128 11.21 20.22 -16.10
C VAL A 128 12.02 19.73 -17.29
N THR A 129 12.61 18.56 -17.16
CA THR A 129 13.39 17.93 -18.24
C THR A 129 12.82 16.55 -18.51
N ARG A 130 12.47 16.30 -19.78
CA ARG A 130 11.99 14.98 -20.22
C ARG A 130 13.07 13.91 -20.02
N VAL A 131 12.63 12.70 -19.72
CA VAL A 131 13.54 11.55 -19.64
C VAL A 131 14.20 11.34 -21.00
N GLY A 132 15.53 11.25 -21.03
CA GLY A 132 16.34 11.15 -22.25
C GLY A 132 16.66 12.47 -22.95
N SER A 133 16.16 13.60 -22.43
CA SER A 133 16.51 14.95 -22.88
C SER A 133 17.39 15.66 -21.87
N SER A 134 18.19 16.63 -22.32
CA SER A 134 18.90 17.59 -21.47
C SER A 134 18.31 19.00 -21.56
N ARG A 135 17.32 19.21 -22.44
CA ARG A 135 16.70 20.52 -22.66
C ARG A 135 15.64 20.79 -21.60
N PRO A 136 15.80 21.83 -20.76
CA PRO A 136 14.77 22.22 -19.80
C PRO A 136 13.58 22.86 -20.52
N ILE A 137 12.40 22.62 -19.97
CA ILE A 137 11.11 23.19 -20.38
C ILE A 137 10.59 23.98 -19.17
N ARG A 138 10.28 25.26 -19.36
CA ARG A 138 9.67 26.07 -18.31
C ARG A 138 8.19 25.76 -18.20
N VAL A 139 7.73 25.55 -16.98
CA VAL A 139 6.34 25.28 -16.63
C VAL A 139 5.96 26.09 -15.40
N ASP A 140 4.74 26.59 -15.37
CA ASP A 140 4.15 27.29 -14.23
C ASP A 140 3.04 26.43 -13.61
N VAL A 141 3.39 25.60 -12.64
CA VAL A 141 2.48 24.60 -12.06
C VAL A 141 2.38 24.77 -10.55
N ARG A 142 1.15 24.96 -10.06
CA ARG A 142 0.87 24.88 -8.63
C ARG A 142 0.83 23.41 -8.21
N ILE A 143 1.57 23.05 -7.16
CA ILE A 143 1.67 21.67 -6.69
C ILE A 143 0.80 21.48 -5.45
N VAL A 144 -0.09 20.50 -5.50
CA VAL A 144 -0.78 19.98 -4.31
C VAL A 144 -0.35 18.53 -4.15
N ALA A 145 0.20 18.17 -3.01
CA ALA A 145 0.64 16.80 -2.76
C ALA A 145 -0.15 16.18 -1.62
N ALA A 146 -0.35 14.87 -1.66
CA ALA A 146 -1.01 14.11 -0.61
C ALA A 146 -0.22 12.86 -0.22
N THR A 147 -0.28 12.50 1.06
CA THR A 147 0.36 11.29 1.58
C THR A 147 -0.33 10.81 2.86
N ASN A 148 -0.26 9.51 3.14
CA ASN A 148 -0.60 8.92 4.42
C ASN A 148 0.63 8.60 5.30
N GLU A 149 1.84 8.71 4.75
CA GLU A 149 3.11 8.42 5.43
C GLU A 149 3.63 9.64 6.21
N HIS A 150 4.42 9.38 7.25
CA HIS A 150 5.08 10.43 8.03
C HIS A 150 6.38 10.89 7.34
N LEU A 151 6.27 11.91 6.47
CA LEU A 151 7.40 12.39 5.65
C LEU A 151 8.67 12.73 6.44
N PRO A 152 8.62 13.40 7.62
CA PRO A 152 9.86 13.66 8.38
C PRO A 152 10.59 12.39 8.80
N ALA A 153 9.86 11.30 9.10
CA ALA A 153 10.51 10.02 9.44
C ALA A 153 11.14 9.38 8.19
N LEU A 154 10.52 9.54 7.01
CA LEU A 154 11.12 9.08 5.76
C LEU A 154 12.37 9.88 5.38
N VAL A 155 12.48 11.15 5.80
CA VAL A 155 13.69 11.94 5.67
C VAL A 155 14.79 11.37 6.57
N ASP A 156 14.49 11.07 7.82
CA ASP A 156 15.44 10.43 8.76
C ASP A 156 15.92 9.06 8.23
N GLU A 157 15.06 8.33 7.53
CA GLU A 157 15.37 7.06 6.86
C GLU A 157 16.11 7.21 5.51
N ASN A 158 16.41 8.43 5.04
CA ASN A 158 16.96 8.72 3.70
C ASN A 158 16.11 8.19 2.52
N ARG A 159 14.80 8.03 2.74
CA ARG A 159 13.82 7.63 1.71
C ARG A 159 13.07 8.81 1.11
N PHE A 160 13.17 9.98 1.75
CA PHE A 160 12.64 11.23 1.25
C PHE A 160 13.68 12.34 1.40
N ARG A 161 13.76 13.28 0.46
CA ARG A 161 14.72 14.38 0.54
C ARG A 161 14.22 15.51 1.45
N ALA A 162 15.08 15.97 2.35
CA ALA A 162 14.79 17.09 3.25
C ALA A 162 14.50 18.40 2.48
N ASP A 163 15.31 18.69 1.45
CA ASP A 163 15.16 19.91 0.63
C ASP A 163 13.80 19.97 -0.10
N LEU A 164 13.34 18.84 -0.63
CA LEU A 164 12.02 18.73 -1.23
C LEU A 164 10.90 18.92 -0.19
N LEU A 165 11.04 18.32 0.99
CA LEU A 165 10.06 18.46 2.06
C LEU A 165 9.90 19.94 2.45
N ASP A 166 11.01 20.66 2.61
CA ASP A 166 11.00 22.10 2.96
C ASP A 166 10.29 22.94 1.90
N ARG A 167 10.47 22.61 0.61
CA ARG A 167 9.82 23.33 -0.50
C ARG A 167 8.34 23.02 -0.63
N LEU A 168 7.91 21.79 -0.32
CA LEU A 168 6.51 21.38 -0.40
C LEU A 168 5.69 21.78 0.84
N SER A 169 6.35 21.96 1.98
CA SER A 169 5.69 22.19 3.29
C SER A 169 5.41 23.67 3.56
N PHE A 170 5.07 24.46 2.54
CA PHE A 170 4.66 25.85 2.75
C PHE A 170 3.38 25.90 3.61
N GLU A 171 2.39 25.05 3.31
CA GLU A 171 1.24 24.79 4.15
C GLU A 171 0.99 23.29 4.24
N VAL A 172 0.70 22.80 5.45
CA VAL A 172 0.45 21.39 5.74
C VAL A 172 -0.94 21.24 6.35
N ILE A 173 -1.85 20.64 5.60
CA ILE A 173 -3.23 20.39 6.00
C ILE A 173 -3.34 18.94 6.44
N THR A 174 -3.51 18.72 7.73
CA THR A 174 -3.72 17.38 8.29
C THR A 174 -5.21 17.09 8.39
N LEU A 175 -5.67 16.08 7.66
CA LEU A 175 -7.05 15.60 7.75
C LEU A 175 -7.21 14.67 8.96
N PRO A 176 -8.18 14.93 9.85
CA PRO A 176 -8.46 14.05 10.96
C PRO A 176 -9.02 12.71 10.45
N PRO A 177 -8.64 11.58 11.07
CA PRO A 177 -9.30 10.30 10.80
C PRO A 177 -10.75 10.33 11.27
N LEU A 178 -11.59 9.44 10.73
CA LEU A 178 -13.03 9.41 10.97
C LEU A 178 -13.36 9.23 12.47
N ARG A 179 -12.57 8.44 13.19
CA ARG A 179 -12.69 8.26 14.65
C ARG A 179 -12.50 9.54 15.48
N ALA A 180 -11.85 10.56 14.92
CA ALA A 180 -11.67 11.87 15.56
C ALA A 180 -12.70 12.91 15.07
N ARG A 181 -13.65 12.51 14.22
CA ARG A 181 -14.70 13.36 13.65
C ARG A 181 -16.03 13.09 14.34
N GLU A 182 -16.19 13.60 15.55
CA GLU A 182 -17.40 13.43 16.35
C GLU A 182 -18.66 13.90 15.58
N GLY A 183 -19.68 13.05 15.55
CA GLY A 183 -20.95 13.34 14.86
C GLY A 183 -20.93 13.21 13.33
N ASP A 184 -19.77 13.01 12.69
CA ASP A 184 -19.71 12.88 11.22
C ASP A 184 -20.14 11.50 10.73
N ILE A 185 -19.96 10.45 11.54
CA ILE A 185 -20.25 9.07 11.16
C ILE A 185 -21.72 8.92 10.78
N GLU A 186 -22.65 9.42 11.60
CA GLU A 186 -24.09 9.34 11.34
C GLU A 186 -24.50 10.12 10.08
N VAL A 187 -23.98 11.34 9.91
CA VAL A 187 -24.29 12.19 8.75
C VAL A 187 -23.79 11.54 7.47
N LEU A 188 -22.56 11.04 7.46
CA LEU A 188 -21.98 10.33 6.33
C LEU A 188 -22.73 9.03 6.03
N ALA A 189 -23.05 8.24 7.06
CA ALA A 189 -23.80 7.00 6.91
C ALA A 189 -25.17 7.27 6.30
N THR A 190 -25.88 8.30 6.77
CA THR A 190 -27.20 8.69 6.25
C THR A 190 -27.10 9.11 4.79
N TYR A 191 -26.11 9.91 4.42
CA TYR A 191 -25.90 10.33 3.05
C TYR A 191 -25.62 9.15 2.10
N PHE A 192 -24.68 8.26 2.46
CA PHE A 192 -24.40 7.07 1.66
C PHE A 192 -25.61 6.15 1.60
N GLY A 193 -26.38 6.10 2.69
CA GLY A 193 -27.55 5.25 2.78
C GLY A 193 -28.69 5.68 1.86
N GLN A 194 -29.07 6.95 1.91
CA GLN A 194 -30.07 7.55 1.02
C GLN A 194 -29.69 7.36 -0.45
N ARG A 195 -28.40 7.58 -0.78
CA ARG A 195 -27.91 7.43 -2.14
C ARG A 195 -27.98 5.98 -2.62
N MET A 196 -27.60 5.01 -1.79
CA MET A 196 -27.71 3.60 -2.16
C MET A 196 -29.17 3.13 -2.26
N ALA A 197 -30.03 3.58 -1.35
CA ALA A 197 -31.47 3.29 -1.42
C ALA A 197 -32.09 3.80 -2.73
N THR A 198 -31.71 5.00 -3.16
CA THR A 198 -32.11 5.57 -4.47
C THR A 198 -31.62 4.70 -5.63
N VAL A 199 -30.37 4.22 -5.59
CA VAL A 199 -29.80 3.33 -6.62
C VAL A 199 -30.54 1.99 -6.70
N LEU A 200 -31.00 1.45 -5.56
CA LEU A 200 -31.79 0.22 -5.51
C LEU A 200 -33.28 0.43 -5.82
N GLY A 201 -33.72 1.68 -6.00
CA GLY A 201 -35.11 2.01 -6.29
C GLY A 201 -36.06 1.89 -5.10
N TRP A 202 -35.56 2.08 -3.88
CA TRP A 202 -36.42 2.14 -2.69
C TRP A 202 -37.27 3.42 -2.74
N GLU A 203 -38.55 3.33 -2.36
CA GLU A 203 -39.46 4.47 -2.34
C GLU A 203 -39.10 5.47 -1.24
N GLU A 204 -38.68 4.98 -0.07
CA GLU A 204 -38.27 5.79 1.07
C GLU A 204 -37.01 5.21 1.74
N TRP A 205 -36.24 6.07 2.41
CA TRP A 205 -35.10 5.66 3.22
C TRP A 205 -35.53 5.53 4.69
N PRO A 206 -35.61 4.29 5.24
CA PRO A 206 -36.12 4.07 6.60
C PRO A 206 -35.11 4.41 7.70
N GLY A 207 -33.89 4.82 7.36
CA GLY A 207 -32.84 5.12 8.32
C GLY A 207 -32.10 3.89 8.86
N PHE A 208 -31.23 4.12 9.84
CA PHE A 208 -30.54 3.06 10.57
C PHE A 208 -31.25 2.76 11.89
N GLY A 209 -31.27 1.48 12.26
CA GLY A 209 -31.72 1.06 13.58
C GLY A 209 -30.69 1.36 14.68
N PRO A 210 -31.11 1.29 15.96
CA PRO A 210 -30.25 1.64 17.10
C PRO A 210 -29.03 0.70 17.24
N ARG A 211 -29.12 -0.56 16.81
CA ARG A 211 -27.97 -1.48 16.88
C ARG A 211 -26.93 -1.13 15.82
N ALA A 212 -27.37 -0.75 14.62
CA ALA A 212 -26.47 -0.28 13.58
C ALA A 212 -25.76 1.01 14.00
N LEU A 213 -26.48 2.00 14.54
CA LEU A 213 -25.91 3.25 15.03
C LEU A 213 -24.84 3.01 16.11
N ALA A 214 -25.16 2.24 17.15
CA ALA A 214 -24.22 1.91 18.21
C ALA A 214 -22.99 1.14 17.69
N ALA A 215 -23.18 0.25 16.72
CA ALA A 215 -22.07 -0.46 16.10
C ALA A 215 -21.16 0.45 15.25
N MET A 216 -21.71 1.48 14.61
CA MET A 216 -20.92 2.46 13.85
C MET A 216 -20.10 3.37 14.76
N GLU A 217 -20.65 3.79 15.90
CA GLU A 217 -19.94 4.62 16.89
C GLU A 217 -18.82 3.84 17.60
N GLY A 218 -19.03 2.54 17.85
CA GLY A 218 -18.05 1.70 18.54
C GLY A 218 -16.91 1.15 17.67
N HIS A 219 -16.85 1.50 16.39
CA HIS A 219 -15.85 0.98 15.44
C HIS A 219 -14.75 2.02 15.14
N ASP A 220 -13.49 1.59 15.06
CA ASP A 220 -12.33 2.50 14.89
C ASP A 220 -12.17 3.07 13.47
N TRP A 221 -12.85 2.45 12.49
CA TRP A 221 -12.82 2.83 11.06
C TRP A 221 -11.41 2.98 10.48
N PRO A 222 -10.58 1.90 10.44
CA PRO A 222 -9.23 1.95 9.89
C PRO A 222 -9.15 2.40 8.42
N GLY A 223 -10.20 2.18 7.61
CA GLY A 223 -10.30 2.67 6.25
C GLY A 223 -11.10 3.97 6.09
N ASN A 224 -11.41 4.65 7.21
CA ASN A 224 -12.07 5.95 7.28
C ASN A 224 -13.37 6.00 6.45
N VAL A 225 -13.62 7.12 5.76
CA VAL A 225 -14.85 7.34 4.97
C VAL A 225 -15.01 6.32 3.84
N ARG A 226 -13.90 5.82 3.27
CA ARG A 226 -13.93 4.80 2.22
C ARG A 226 -14.47 3.47 2.75
N GLU A 227 -14.07 3.07 3.95
CA GLU A 227 -14.61 1.89 4.61
C GLU A 227 -16.07 2.08 5.00
N LEU A 228 -16.40 3.21 5.64
CA LEU A 228 -17.78 3.55 6.01
C LEU A 228 -18.72 3.41 4.81
N ARG A 229 -18.40 4.07 3.69
CA ARG A 229 -19.19 3.97 2.47
C ARG A 229 -19.41 2.51 2.06
N ASN A 230 -18.35 1.70 1.99
CA ASN A 230 -18.45 0.30 1.57
C ASN A 230 -19.29 -0.56 2.53
N VAL A 231 -19.17 -0.33 3.85
CA VAL A 231 -19.94 -1.06 4.87
C VAL A 231 -21.42 -0.72 4.75
N ILE A 232 -21.76 0.57 4.61
CA ILE A 232 -23.14 1.05 4.48
C ILE A 232 -23.77 0.57 3.17
N GLU A 233 -23.09 0.78 2.05
CA GLU A 233 -23.55 0.33 0.73
C GLU A 233 -23.82 -1.19 0.72
N ARG A 234 -22.92 -1.96 1.33
CA ARG A 234 -23.08 -3.42 1.46
C ARG A 234 -24.23 -3.81 2.38
N ALA A 235 -24.42 -3.12 3.49
CA ALA A 235 -25.50 -3.41 4.43
C ALA A 235 -26.86 -3.20 3.77
N ILE A 236 -27.02 -2.10 3.03
CA ILE A 236 -28.27 -1.75 2.33
C ILE A 236 -28.54 -2.72 1.18
N TYR A 237 -27.53 -3.03 0.37
CA TYR A 237 -27.67 -4.03 -0.69
C TYR A 237 -28.10 -5.41 -0.17
N ARG A 238 -27.63 -5.81 1.02
CA ARG A 238 -27.99 -7.11 1.64
C ARG A 238 -29.29 -7.05 2.44
N TRP A 239 -29.89 -5.87 2.58
CA TRP A 239 -31.08 -5.70 3.38
C TRP A 239 -32.30 -6.22 2.62
N ALA A 240 -33.04 -7.14 3.24
CA ALA A 240 -34.15 -7.84 2.58
C ALA A 240 -35.46 -7.02 2.55
N ASP A 241 -35.60 -6.02 3.43
CA ASP A 241 -36.86 -5.31 3.68
C ASP A 241 -36.66 -3.79 3.61
N SER A 242 -36.94 -3.20 2.44
CA SER A 242 -36.72 -1.77 2.17
C SER A 242 -37.56 -0.83 3.05
N GLU A 243 -38.60 -1.32 3.71
CA GLU A 243 -39.47 -0.51 4.57
C GLU A 243 -38.97 -0.43 6.02
N LYS A 244 -38.01 -1.29 6.42
CA LYS A 244 -37.50 -1.34 7.80
C LYS A 244 -36.14 -0.69 7.96
N PRO A 245 -35.88 -0.03 9.11
CA PRO A 245 -34.57 0.53 9.41
C PRO A 245 -33.47 -0.52 9.34
N VAL A 246 -32.35 -0.19 8.70
CA VAL A 246 -31.20 -1.09 8.57
C VAL A 246 -30.51 -1.23 9.92
N ASP A 247 -30.64 -2.40 10.55
CA ASP A 247 -30.19 -2.63 11.94
C ASP A 247 -29.04 -3.65 12.05
N ALA A 248 -28.55 -4.17 10.92
CA ALA A 248 -27.42 -5.09 10.86
C ALA A 248 -26.32 -4.59 9.92
N LEU A 249 -25.10 -4.46 10.47
CA LEU A 249 -23.91 -4.07 9.73
C LEU A 249 -22.89 -5.21 9.75
N SER A 250 -22.23 -5.43 8.62
CA SER A 250 -21.10 -6.36 8.49
C SER A 250 -19.87 -5.53 8.15
N PHE A 251 -18.96 -5.38 9.11
CA PHE A 251 -17.71 -4.62 8.95
C PHE A 251 -16.69 -5.43 8.13
N ASP A 252 -16.54 -6.72 8.43
CA ASP A 252 -15.68 -7.64 7.68
C ASP A 252 -16.44 -8.28 6.49
N PRO A 253 -16.07 -7.97 5.22
CA PRO A 253 -16.64 -8.63 4.05
C PRO A 253 -16.30 -10.12 3.94
N PHE A 254 -15.18 -10.54 4.54
CA PHE A 254 -14.62 -11.88 4.39
C PHE A 254 -15.06 -12.83 5.50
N ALA A 255 -15.81 -12.34 6.49
CA ALA A 255 -16.45 -13.14 7.53
C ALA A 255 -17.50 -14.10 6.90
N SER A 256 -17.00 -15.24 6.42
CA SER A 256 -17.78 -16.34 5.86
C SER A 256 -17.42 -17.64 6.56
N PRO A 257 -18.38 -18.56 6.79
CA PRO A 257 -18.10 -19.92 7.27
C PRO A 257 -17.21 -20.74 6.33
N TRP A 258 -17.06 -20.30 5.08
CA TRP A 258 -16.36 -21.01 4.00
C TRP A 258 -15.07 -20.30 3.58
N GLN A 259 -14.43 -19.57 4.50
CA GLN A 259 -13.17 -18.90 4.21
C GLN A 259 -12.13 -19.91 3.69
N PRO A 260 -11.45 -19.62 2.57
CA PRO A 260 -10.34 -20.44 2.10
C PRO A 260 -9.31 -20.57 3.22
N ALA A 261 -8.93 -21.81 3.55
CA ALA A 261 -7.94 -22.04 4.60
C ALA A 261 -6.67 -21.27 4.24
N VAL A 262 -6.30 -20.30 5.09
CA VAL A 262 -5.03 -19.57 4.96
C VAL A 262 -3.92 -20.60 5.14
N ARG A 263 -3.34 -21.06 4.04
CA ARG A 263 -2.12 -21.88 4.07
C ARG A 263 -0.99 -20.96 4.53
N LYS A 264 -0.84 -20.80 5.85
CA LYS A 264 0.23 -19.99 6.46
C LYS A 264 1.57 -20.46 5.91
N LEU A 265 2.14 -19.71 4.97
CA LEU A 265 3.53 -19.86 4.56
C LEU A 265 4.38 -19.10 5.60
N ALA A 266 4.90 -19.88 6.55
CA ALA A 266 6.02 -19.62 7.46
C ALA A 266 5.94 -18.47 8.49
N ALA A 267 5.94 -18.85 9.79
CA ALA A 267 6.78 -18.28 10.84
C ALA A 267 6.51 -19.00 12.19
N LYS A 268 7.30 -20.04 12.48
CA LYS A 268 7.54 -20.49 13.85
C LYS A 268 8.76 -19.73 14.35
N VAL A 269 8.54 -18.63 15.06
CA VAL A 269 9.51 -18.03 15.98
C VAL A 269 8.71 -17.68 17.25
N ALA A 270 9.05 -18.38 18.35
CA ALA A 270 8.88 -18.13 19.80
C ALA A 270 7.64 -17.35 20.30
N ASP A 271 6.89 -17.69 21.36
CA ASP A 271 6.96 -18.57 22.55
C ASP A 271 5.49 -18.92 22.89
N GLY A 272 5.05 -20.02 23.51
CA GLY A 272 5.55 -20.74 24.67
C GLY A 272 4.49 -20.70 25.79
N ALA A 273 3.52 -21.64 25.81
CA ALA A 273 2.95 -22.26 27.03
C ALA A 273 1.69 -23.12 26.75
N ALA A 274 1.76 -24.34 27.31
CA ALA A 274 0.68 -25.20 27.78
C ALA A 274 -0.18 -26.05 26.79
N SER A 275 0.20 -27.33 26.79
CA SER A 275 -0.66 -28.53 26.84
C SER A 275 -1.45 -28.95 25.59
N ALA A 276 -0.99 -30.01 24.93
CA ALA A 276 -1.55 -31.36 25.09
C ALA A 276 -0.88 -32.32 24.08
N ALA A 277 -0.27 -33.39 24.58
CA ALA A 277 0.18 -34.51 23.75
C ALA A 277 -1.01 -35.25 23.13
N PRO A 278 -0.84 -35.89 21.96
CA PRO A 278 -0.67 -37.35 22.02
C PRO A 278 0.39 -37.93 21.06
N ALA A 279 1.12 -38.91 21.61
CA ALA A 279 1.77 -40.09 21.04
C ALA A 279 2.05 -40.21 19.52
N GLU A 280 3.35 -40.09 19.17
CA GLU A 280 4.24 -41.01 18.42
C GLU A 280 3.74 -41.88 17.23
N PRO A 281 4.56 -42.05 16.15
CA PRO A 281 5.78 -42.85 16.26
C PRO A 281 7.06 -42.25 15.64
N SER A 282 8.12 -42.36 16.45
CA SER A 282 9.57 -42.38 16.16
C SER A 282 10.02 -42.44 14.70
N ALA A 283 10.62 -41.34 14.23
CA ALA A 283 11.70 -41.36 13.25
C ALA A 283 12.94 -40.76 13.93
N LYS A 284 13.97 -41.59 14.13
CA LYS A 284 15.22 -41.25 14.82
C LYS A 284 15.83 -39.96 14.26
N SER A 285 15.69 -38.86 15.00
CA SER A 285 16.46 -37.65 14.79
C SER A 285 17.89 -37.93 15.25
N THR A 286 18.79 -38.13 14.29
CA THR A 286 20.22 -38.27 14.55
C THR A 286 20.76 -36.95 15.10
N ALA A 287 21.13 -36.97 16.38
CA ALA A 287 21.70 -35.83 17.09
C ALA A 287 22.99 -35.34 16.40
N MET A 288 23.13 -34.02 16.24
CA MET A 288 24.41 -33.40 15.92
C MET A 288 25.41 -33.71 17.05
N PRO A 289 26.67 -34.04 16.75
CA PRO A 289 27.67 -34.23 17.79
C PRO A 289 27.98 -32.87 18.45
N THR A 290 27.42 -32.63 19.64
CA THR A 290 27.66 -31.43 20.46
C THR A 290 28.87 -31.62 21.38
N GLY A 291 30.01 -32.02 20.82
CA GLY A 291 31.29 -32.14 21.53
C GLY A 291 32.33 -31.17 20.97
N PRO A 292 33.36 -30.77 21.76
CA PRO A 292 34.45 -29.94 21.26
C PRO A 292 35.19 -30.66 20.13
N VAL A 293 35.23 -30.04 18.94
CA VAL A 293 35.90 -30.59 17.76
C VAL A 293 37.41 -30.36 17.88
N SER A 294 38.18 -31.42 18.12
CA SER A 294 39.64 -31.37 18.21
C SER A 294 40.36 -31.48 16.85
N ASP A 295 39.71 -32.09 15.84
CA ASP A 295 40.21 -32.18 14.47
C ASP A 295 39.07 -31.93 13.47
N LEU A 296 39.19 -30.82 12.72
CA LEU A 296 38.19 -30.37 11.76
C LEU A 296 38.03 -31.35 10.59
N ARG A 297 39.09 -32.01 10.13
CA ARG A 297 39.01 -32.91 8.97
C ARG A 297 38.19 -34.15 9.29
N ALA A 298 38.43 -34.75 10.45
CA ALA A 298 37.67 -35.92 10.92
C ALA A 298 36.19 -35.58 11.17
N ALA A 299 35.90 -34.39 11.72
CA ALA A 299 34.53 -33.95 11.97
C ALA A 299 33.75 -33.75 10.66
N VAL A 300 34.33 -33.06 9.68
CA VAL A 300 33.70 -32.84 8.37
C VAL A 300 33.47 -34.17 7.65
N ASP A 301 34.46 -35.08 7.63
CA ASP A 301 34.29 -36.39 6.99
C ASP A 301 33.18 -37.22 7.65
N SER A 302 33.06 -37.19 9.00
CA SER A 302 31.99 -37.91 9.70
C SER A 302 30.60 -37.37 9.36
N TYR A 303 30.47 -36.05 9.23
CA TYR A 303 29.22 -35.39 8.92
C TYR A 303 28.81 -35.59 7.45
N GLU A 304 29.78 -35.52 6.53
CA GLU A 304 29.57 -35.88 5.12
C GLU A 304 29.05 -37.32 4.98
N ARG A 305 29.69 -38.28 5.68
CA ARG A 305 29.26 -39.70 5.66
C ARG A 305 27.84 -39.86 6.17
N GLN A 306 27.46 -39.12 7.20
CA GLN A 306 26.12 -39.18 7.80
C GLN A 306 25.05 -38.64 6.84
N ILE A 307 25.29 -37.47 6.21
CA ILE A 307 24.37 -36.90 5.21
C ILE A 307 24.17 -37.86 4.04
N LEU A 308 25.26 -38.45 3.53
CA LEU A 308 25.20 -39.39 2.42
C LEU A 308 24.41 -40.65 2.79
N SER A 309 24.63 -41.20 3.98
CA SER A 309 23.91 -42.39 4.48
C SER A 309 22.41 -42.12 4.65
N ASP A 310 22.05 -41.01 5.30
CA ASP A 310 20.64 -40.66 5.56
C ASP A 310 19.88 -40.37 4.25
N THR A 311 20.55 -39.71 3.31
CA THR A 311 19.95 -39.39 2.00
C THR A 311 19.78 -40.63 1.14
N MET A 312 20.77 -41.53 1.14
CA MET A 312 20.67 -42.83 0.47
C MET A 312 19.54 -43.68 1.05
N ALA A 313 19.38 -43.71 2.38
CA ALA A 313 18.29 -44.43 3.03
C ALA A 313 16.90 -43.88 2.64
N ARG A 314 16.74 -42.54 2.59
CA ARG A 314 15.49 -41.90 2.15
C ARG A 314 15.18 -42.17 0.68
N CYS A 315 16.21 -42.22 -0.17
CA CYS A 315 16.07 -42.45 -1.61
C CYS A 315 16.09 -43.94 -2.00
N ARG A 316 15.88 -44.86 -1.05
CA ARG A 316 15.89 -46.32 -1.26
C ARG A 316 17.13 -46.81 -2.01
N PHE A 317 18.30 -46.25 -1.66
CA PHE A 317 19.61 -46.55 -2.26
C PHE A 317 19.72 -46.27 -3.77
N ASN A 318 18.81 -45.49 -4.35
CA ASN A 318 18.91 -45.05 -5.73
C ASN A 318 19.87 -43.85 -5.84
N GLN A 319 21.07 -44.11 -6.37
CA GLN A 319 22.14 -43.12 -6.48
C GLN A 319 21.80 -41.92 -7.37
N LYS A 320 20.97 -42.09 -8.41
CA LYS A 320 20.57 -40.96 -9.29
C LYS A 320 19.63 -40.00 -8.57
N VAL A 321 18.64 -40.55 -7.87
CA VAL A 321 17.66 -39.77 -7.09
C VAL A 321 18.34 -39.09 -5.90
N ALA A 322 19.29 -39.77 -5.25
CA ALA A 322 20.10 -39.18 -4.19
C ALA A 322 21.00 -38.04 -4.69
N ALA A 323 21.52 -38.12 -5.92
CA ALA A 323 22.32 -37.06 -6.53
C ALA A 323 21.48 -35.79 -6.75
N GLU A 324 20.29 -35.93 -7.33
CA GLU A 324 19.35 -34.83 -7.51
C GLU A 324 18.92 -34.21 -6.17
N ALA A 325 18.63 -35.05 -5.16
CA ALA A 325 18.22 -34.58 -3.84
C ALA A 325 19.32 -33.76 -3.11
N LEU A 326 20.59 -34.06 -3.38
CA LEU A 326 21.74 -33.36 -2.80
C LEU A 326 22.30 -32.25 -3.72
N GLY A 327 21.73 -32.05 -4.91
CA GLY A 327 22.24 -31.09 -5.90
C GLY A 327 23.63 -31.44 -6.45
N LEU A 328 24.01 -32.72 -6.43
CA LEU A 328 25.30 -33.22 -6.93
C LEU A 328 25.14 -33.91 -8.29
N SER A 329 26.20 -33.93 -9.08
CA SER A 329 26.24 -34.77 -10.29
C SER A 329 26.37 -36.25 -9.93
N TYR A 330 25.97 -37.13 -10.86
CA TYR A 330 26.04 -38.58 -10.65
C TYR A 330 27.48 -39.07 -10.38
N ASP A 331 28.48 -38.46 -11.03
CA ASP A 331 29.88 -38.81 -10.80
C ASP A 331 30.39 -38.31 -9.44
N GLN A 332 29.91 -37.14 -8.99
CA GLN A 332 30.24 -36.58 -7.67
C GLN A 332 29.69 -37.43 -6.53
N ILE A 333 28.43 -37.88 -6.61
CA ILE A 333 27.86 -38.74 -5.57
C ILE A 333 28.58 -40.10 -5.54
N ARG A 334 28.93 -40.65 -6.71
CA ARG A 334 29.67 -41.91 -6.79
C ARG A 334 31.06 -41.79 -6.19
N HIS A 335 31.76 -40.68 -6.44
CA HIS A 335 33.06 -40.40 -5.82
C HIS A 335 32.93 -40.21 -4.30
N ALA A 336 31.92 -39.48 -3.84
CA ALA A 336 31.65 -39.24 -2.43
C ALA A 336 31.30 -40.54 -1.66
N LEU A 337 30.47 -41.41 -2.25
CA LEU A 337 30.15 -42.72 -1.68
C LEU A 337 31.38 -43.64 -1.64
N LYS A 338 32.26 -43.56 -2.64
CA LYS A 338 33.53 -44.32 -2.65
C LYS A 338 34.51 -43.81 -1.61
N LYS A 339 34.64 -42.49 -1.44
CA LYS A 339 35.50 -41.84 -0.42
C LYS A 339 35.11 -42.29 0.99
N HIS A 340 33.82 -42.41 1.25
CA HIS A 340 33.28 -42.76 2.58
C HIS A 340 32.96 -44.25 2.77
N GLY A 341 33.34 -45.10 1.81
CA GLY A 341 33.18 -46.57 1.91
C GLY A 341 31.74 -47.07 1.93
N LEU A 342 30.77 -46.29 1.42
CA LEU A 342 29.33 -46.59 1.45
C LEU A 342 28.84 -47.36 0.22
N ASN A 343 29.74 -48.06 -0.47
CA ASN A 343 29.46 -48.69 -1.76
C ASN A 343 29.41 -50.22 -1.63
N GLN A 344 28.34 -50.75 -1.01
CA GLN A 344 27.76 -52.10 -1.22
C GLN A 344 26.66 -52.41 -0.19
N GLN A 345 25.40 -52.41 -0.64
CA GLN A 345 24.50 -53.56 -0.64
C GLN A 345 23.51 -53.42 -1.79
#